data_AF-Q5JDY9-F1
#
_entry.id   AF-Q5JDY9-F1
#
_cell.length_a   1.000
_cell.length_b   1.000
_cell.length_c   1.000
_cell.angle_alpha   90.00
_cell.angle_beta   90.00
_cell.angle_gamma   90.00
#
_symmetry.space_group_name_H-M   'P 1'
#
loop_
_entity.id
_entity.type
_entity.pdbx_description
1 polymer ?
#
loop_
_entity_poly.entity_id
_entity_poly.type
_entity_poly.pdbx_seq_one_letter_code
_entity_poly.pdbx_strand_id
1 'polypeptide(L)'
;MREDFPTVSFSTLYSNILTLKELGLVELFSVGGETRVEINTEPHINIIEDERVIDVNDPEIIEALKRKLGKEVKLVNVLVER
;
A
#
# COMPACT_ATOMS: atom_id res chain seq x y z
N MET A 1 0.66 8.83 19.35
CA MET A 1 1.64 9.21 18.30
C MET A 1 2.19 10.62 18.46
N ARG A 2 1.41 11.69 18.31
CA ARG A 2 1.93 13.06 18.52
C ARG A 2 2.34 13.33 19.97
N GLU A 3 1.64 12.72 20.92
CA GLU A 3 1.94 12.77 22.35
C GLU A 3 3.26 12.06 22.70
N ASP A 4 3.58 10.96 22.00
CA ASP A 4 4.80 10.18 22.21
C ASP A 4 6.03 10.83 21.54
N PHE A 5 5.81 11.64 20.49
CA PHE A 5 6.85 12.30 19.71
C PHE A 5 6.51 13.77 19.41
N PRO A 6 6.42 14.64 20.44
CA PRO A 6 5.88 15.99 20.31
C PRO A 6 6.74 16.92 19.44
N THR A 7 8.02 16.59 19.26
CA THR A 7 8.99 17.40 18.50
C THR A 7 9.15 16.97 17.05
N VAL A 8 8.56 15.83 16.64
CA VAL A 8 8.65 15.37 15.24
C VAL A 8 7.82 16.28 14.36
N SER A 9 8.49 16.93 13.42
CA SER A 9 7.85 17.80 12.45
C SER A 9 7.17 17.01 11.32
N PHE A 10 6.21 17.64 10.64
CA PHE A 10 5.58 17.05 9.46
C PHE A 10 6.60 16.76 8.35
N SER A 11 7.56 17.67 8.13
CA SER A 11 8.61 17.47 7.12
C SER A 11 9.49 16.27 7.47
N THR A 12 9.83 16.08 8.75
CA THR A 12 10.55 14.89 9.23
C THR A 12 9.75 13.60 9.00
N LEU A 13 8.43 13.60 9.29
CA LEU A 13 7.59 12.43 9.03
C LEU A 13 7.55 12.11 7.53
N TYR A 14 7.31 13.12 6.71
CA TYR A 14 7.20 12.98 5.26
C TYR A 14 8.51 12.50 4.63
N SER A 15 9.66 13.08 5.02
CA SER A 15 10.97 12.65 4.51
C SER A 15 11.25 11.20 4.87
N ASN A 16 10.93 10.77 6.10
CA ASN A 16 11.12 9.38 6.51
C ASN A 16 10.24 8.42 5.70
N ILE A 17 8.97 8.73 5.46
CA ILE A 17 8.10 7.89 4.62
C ILE A 17 8.68 7.73 3.21
N LEU A 18 9.19 8.81 2.61
CA LEU A 18 9.84 8.73 1.31
C LEU A 18 11.11 7.88 1.35
N THR A 19 11.96 8.04 2.36
CA THR A 19 13.15 7.19 2.54
C THR A 19 12.77 5.72 2.70
N LEU A 20 11.73 5.40 3.48
CA LEU A 20 11.26 4.02 3.62
C LEU A 20 10.76 3.44 2.28
N LYS A 21 10.10 4.26 1.44
CA LYS A 21 9.70 3.86 0.09
C LYS A 21 10.92 3.58 -0.79
N GLU A 22 11.91 4.47 -0.77
CA GLU A 22 13.15 4.31 -1.55
C GLU A 22 13.92 3.04 -1.16
N LEU A 23 13.87 2.67 0.12
CA LEU A 23 14.45 1.43 0.64
C LEU A 23 13.58 0.19 0.36
N GLY A 24 12.38 0.35 -0.20
CA GLY A 24 11.45 -0.76 -0.46
C GLY A 24 10.83 -1.37 0.80
N LEU A 25 10.83 -0.64 1.91
CA LEU A 25 10.25 -1.06 3.20
C LEU A 25 8.77 -0.71 3.32
N VAL A 26 8.30 0.24 2.51
CA VAL A 26 6.89 0.55 2.33
C VAL A 26 6.60 0.78 0.84
N GLU A 27 5.36 0.57 0.43
CA GLU A 27 4.85 1.00 -0.87
C GLU A 27 3.85 2.15 -0.68
N LEU A 28 3.81 3.06 -1.65
CA LEU A 28 2.86 4.18 -1.66
C LEU A 28 1.96 4.07 -2.87
N PHE A 29 0.65 4.09 -2.64
CA PHE A 29 -0.34 4.06 -3.71
C PHE A 29 -1.47 5.06 -3.44
N SER A 30 -2.15 5.51 -4.49
CA SER A 30 -3.27 6.44 -4.36
C SER A 30 -4.61 5.76 -4.62
N VAL A 31 -5.56 5.98 -3.73
CA VAL A 31 -6.95 5.51 -3.82
C VAL A 31 -7.86 6.62 -3.28
N GLY A 32 -8.95 6.92 -4.00
CA GLY A 32 -9.92 7.92 -3.55
C GLY A 32 -9.37 9.36 -3.44
N GLY A 33 -8.25 9.67 -4.10
CA GLY A 33 -7.60 10.98 -4.02
C GLY A 33 -6.62 11.13 -2.84
N GLU A 34 -6.49 10.10 -2.00
CA GLU A 34 -5.54 10.08 -0.88
C GLU A 34 -4.35 9.17 -1.18
N THR A 35 -3.21 9.42 -0.53
CA THR A 35 -2.04 8.53 -0.58
C THR A 35 -2.05 7.61 0.63
N ARG A 36 -2.00 6.31 0.40
CA ARG A 36 -1.86 5.30 1.45
C ARG A 36 -0.41 4.80 1.53
N VAL A 37 -0.02 4.44 2.74
CA VAL A 37 1.29 3.86 3.06
C VAL A 37 1.07 2.39 3.39
N GLU A 38 1.61 1.50 2.56
CA GLU A 38 1.54 0.05 2.73
C GLU A 38 2.87 -0.46 3.28
N ILE A 39 2.82 -1.25 4.36
CA ILE A 39 4.02 -1.84 4.97
C ILE A 39 4.27 -3.23 4.38
N ASN A 40 3.21 -3.95 4.02
CA ASN A 40 3.31 -5.24 3.38
C ASN A 40 3.73 -5.07 1.91
N THR A 41 5.01 -5.26 1.62
CA THR A 41 5.53 -5.14 0.25
C THR A 41 5.44 -6.43 -0.54
N GLU A 42 4.92 -7.53 0.05
CA GLU A 42 4.66 -8.76 -0.69
C GLU A 42 3.41 -8.63 -1.57
N PRO A 43 3.33 -9.32 -2.72
CA PRO A 43 2.16 -9.26 -3.58
C PRO A 43 0.89 -9.75 -2.87
N HIS A 44 -0.10 -8.87 -2.71
CA HIS A 44 -1.41 -9.19 -2.13
C HIS A 44 -2.51 -8.36 -2.81
N ILE A 45 -3.77 -8.72 -2.53
CA ILE A 45 -4.95 -8.03 -3.02
C ILE A 45 -5.52 -7.18 -1.89
N ASN A 46 -5.60 -5.87 -2.11
CA ASN A 46 -6.29 -4.94 -1.24
C ASN A 46 -7.74 -4.80 -1.69
N ILE A 47 -8.68 -5.27 -0.88
CA ILE A 47 -10.10 -4.98 -1.05
C ILE A 47 -10.39 -3.69 -0.29
N ILE A 48 -10.87 -2.67 -1.01
CA ILE A 48 -11.12 -1.35 -0.48
C ILE A 48 -12.61 -1.04 -0.56
N GLU A 49 -13.24 -0.90 0.61
CA GLU A 49 -14.63 -0.47 0.79
C GLU A 49 -14.60 0.80 1.66
N ASP A 50 -14.87 1.95 1.05
CA ASP A 50 -14.71 3.28 1.69
C ASP A 50 -13.29 3.46 2.30
N GLU A 51 -13.23 3.70 3.62
CA GLU A 51 -11.99 3.85 4.39
C GLU A 51 -11.40 2.49 4.86
N ARG A 52 -12.11 1.38 4.66
CA ARG A 52 -11.66 0.07 5.10
C ARG A 52 -10.80 -0.59 4.02
N VAL A 53 -9.70 -1.18 4.46
CA VAL A 53 -8.82 -2.01 3.63
C VAL A 53 -8.79 -3.40 4.24
N ILE A 54 -9.00 -4.40 3.40
CA ILE A 54 -8.91 -5.82 3.77
C ILE A 54 -7.91 -6.47 2.85
N ASP A 55 -6.86 -7.01 3.43
CA ASP A 55 -5.83 -7.73 2.69
C ASP A 55 -6.29 -9.16 2.43
N VAL A 56 -6.24 -9.57 1.17
CA VAL A 56 -6.53 -10.93 0.74
C VAL A 56 -5.32 -11.50 0.04
N ASN A 57 -4.83 -12.62 0.55
CA ASN A 57 -3.82 -13.41 -0.12
C ASN A 57 -4.50 -14.49 -0.97
N ASP A 58 -4.59 -14.24 -2.27
CA ASP A 58 -5.07 -15.20 -3.27
C ASP A 58 -3.97 -15.44 -4.32
N PRO A 59 -3.16 -16.49 -4.14
CA PRO A 59 -2.08 -16.81 -5.06
C PRO A 59 -2.57 -17.12 -6.48
N GLU A 60 -3.77 -17.67 -6.66
CA GLU A 60 -4.28 -18.04 -7.98
C GLU A 60 -4.56 -16.80 -8.83
N ILE A 61 -5.19 -15.79 -8.23
CA ILE A 61 -5.45 -14.50 -8.89
C ILE A 61 -4.14 -13.79 -9.20
N ILE A 62 -3.21 -13.75 -8.25
CA ILE A 62 -1.91 -13.09 -8.43
C ILE A 62 -1.13 -13.76 -9.57
N GLU A 63 -1.04 -15.09 -9.59
CA GLU A 63 -0.34 -15.82 -10.65
C GLU A 63 -1.05 -15.69 -12.01
N ALA A 64 -2.38 -15.65 -12.03
CA ALA A 64 -3.13 -15.37 -13.26
C ALA A 64 -2.79 -13.98 -13.82
N LEU A 65 -2.69 -12.96 -12.96
CA LEU A 65 -2.26 -11.61 -13.34
C LEU A 65 -0.81 -11.59 -13.83
N LYS A 66 0.11 -12.26 -13.13
CA LYS A 66 1.51 -12.37 -13.57
C LYS A 66 1.64 -12.97 -14.96
N ARG A 67 0.95 -14.09 -15.22
CA ARG A 67 0.91 -14.74 -16.55
C ARG A 67 0.34 -13.82 -17.62
N LYS A 68 -0.75 -13.12 -17.32
CA LYS A 68 -1.44 -12.24 -18.27
C LYS A 68 -0.62 -10.99 -18.60
N LEU A 69 0.11 -10.45 -17.63
CA LEU A 69 0.93 -9.24 -17.78
C LEU A 69 2.36 -9.55 -18.26
N GLY A 70 2.84 -10.78 -18.08
CA GLY A 70 4.24 -11.15 -18.31
C GLY A 70 5.20 -10.42 -17.37
N LYS A 71 4.74 -10.04 -16.17
CA LYS A 71 5.47 -9.21 -15.19
C LYS A 71 5.14 -9.66 -13.77
N GLU A 72 6.05 -9.40 -12.84
CA GLU A 72 5.75 -9.53 -11.42
C GLU A 72 4.66 -8.53 -10.99
N VAL A 73 3.68 -9.02 -10.26
CA VAL A 73 2.63 -8.21 -9.66
C VAL A 73 3.17 -7.69 -8.34
N LYS A 74 3.19 -6.36 -8.18
CA LYS A 74 3.56 -5.73 -6.91
C LYS A 74 2.38 -5.57 -5.97
N LEU A 75 1.26 -5.08 -6.48
CA LEU A 75 0.09 -4.69 -5.69
C LEU A 75 -1.17 -4.78 -6.55
N VAL A 76 -2.28 -5.20 -5.97
CA VAL A 76 -3.58 -5.26 -6.63
C VAL A 76 -4.60 -4.57 -5.74
N ASN A 77 -5.22 -3.49 -6.21
CA ASN A 77 -6.31 -2.81 -5.49
C ASN A 77 -7.64 -3.13 -6.17
N VAL A 78 -8.59 -3.62 -5.40
CA VAL A 78 -9.97 -3.87 -5.80
C VAL A 78 -10.86 -2.88 -5.05
N LEU A 79 -11.45 -1.93 -5.78
CA LEU A 79 -12.41 -0.97 -5.23
C LEU A 79 -13.80 -1.59 -5.26
N VAL A 80 -14.50 -1.57 -4.13
CA VAL A 80 -15.86 -2.10 -3.98
C VAL A 80 -16.80 -0.96 -3.61
N GLU A 81 -17.87 -0.80 -4.38
CA GLU A 81 -18.98 0.13 -4.10
C GLU A 81 -20.22 -0.67 -3.68
N ARG A 82 -21.08 -0.07 -2.84
CA ARG A 82 -22.37 -0.65 -2.45
C ARG A 82 -23.51 -0.24 -3.38
#